data_AF-A0A1R3EYM3-F1
#
_entry.id   AF-A0A1R3EYM3-F1
#
_cell.length_a   1.000
_cell.length_b   1.000
_cell.length_c   1.000
_cell.angle_alpha   90.00
_cell.angle_beta   90.00
_cell.angle_gamma   90.00
#
_symmetry.space_group_name_H-M   'P 1'
#
loop_
_entity.id
_entity.type
_entity.pdbx_description
1 polymer ?
#
loop_
_entity_poly.entity_id
_entity_poly.type
_entity_poly.pdbx_seq_one_letter_code
_entity_poly.pdbx_strand_id
1 'polypeptide(L)'
;MTKVLNQQKVDELAGEIGQENVPVLLEIFLGELKGYYEHLEINKASDTSKYLADISHALKSSAASFGADSLCSFAISLDAKVKQALPVTDIDFQDMQELLLSTYTEYQQLMTDL
;
A
#
# COMPACT_ATOMS: atom_id res chain seq x y z
N MET A 1 9.41 -1.98 16.87
CA MET A 1 9.44 -2.03 15.39
C MET A 1 8.31 -2.94 14.96
N THR A 2 7.15 -2.36 14.64
CA THR A 2 6.04 -3.07 14.02
C THR A 2 6.48 -3.40 12.60
N LYS A 3 6.61 -4.68 12.25
CA LYS A 3 6.96 -5.08 10.89
C LYS A 3 5.83 -4.61 9.96
N VAL A 4 6.15 -3.85 8.92
CA VAL A 4 5.16 -3.44 7.92
C VAL A 4 4.73 -4.65 7.09
N LEU A 5 5.65 -5.60 6.91
CA LEU A 5 5.48 -6.89 6.27
C LEU A 5 5.01 -8.00 7.22
N ASN A 6 3.93 -8.66 6.85
CA ASN A 6 3.48 -9.93 7.39
C ASN A 6 4.03 -11.10 6.56
N GLN A 7 5.16 -11.64 7.00
CA GLN A 7 5.85 -12.73 6.33
C GLN A 7 4.96 -13.96 6.10
N GLN A 8 4.07 -14.26 7.05
CA GLN A 8 3.19 -15.44 6.95
C GLN A 8 2.26 -15.35 5.74
N LYS A 9 1.71 -14.16 5.44
CA LYS A 9 0.86 -13.97 4.27
C LYS A 9 1.63 -14.09 2.96
N VAL A 10 2.88 -13.63 2.94
CA VAL A 10 3.74 -13.81 1.77
C VAL A 10 4.06 -15.29 1.55
N ASP A 11 4.30 -16.05 2.62
CA ASP A 11 4.50 -17.50 2.55
C ASP A 11 3.22 -18.24 2.11
N GLU A 12 2.04 -17.81 2.60
CA GLU A 12 0.74 -18.32 2.16
C GLU A 12 0.51 -18.06 0.67
N LEU A 13 0.73 -16.82 0.23
CA LEU A 13 0.67 -16.44 -1.19
C LEU A 13 1.62 -17.31 -2.02
N ALA A 14 2.86 -17.49 -1.56
CA ALA A 14 3.86 -18.33 -2.21
C ALA A 14 3.43 -19.81 -2.30
N GLY A 15 2.70 -20.30 -1.31
CA GLY A 15 2.09 -21.63 -1.32
C GLY A 15 0.93 -21.77 -2.31
N GLU A 16 0.17 -20.70 -2.54
CA GLU A 16 -0.98 -20.70 -3.45
C GLU A 16 -0.60 -20.52 -4.92
N ILE A 17 0.32 -19.61 -5.23
CA ILE A 17 0.69 -19.28 -6.61
C ILE A 17 2.03 -19.89 -7.05
N GLY A 18 2.82 -20.44 -6.13
CA GLY A 18 4.19 -20.92 -6.36
C GLY A 18 5.25 -19.84 -6.08
N GLN A 19 6.33 -20.22 -5.37
CA GLN A 19 7.41 -19.29 -4.97
C GLN A 19 8.03 -18.54 -6.16
N GLU A 20 8.08 -19.17 -7.33
CA GLU A 20 8.62 -18.56 -8.56
C GLU A 20 7.78 -17.38 -9.09
N ASN A 21 6.49 -17.31 -8.73
CA ASN A 21 5.57 -16.26 -9.17
C ASN A 21 5.49 -15.10 -8.16
N VAL A 22 6.00 -15.28 -6.94
CA VAL A 22 5.97 -14.27 -5.88
C VAL A 22 6.76 -13.01 -6.24
N PRO A 23 8.00 -13.09 -6.77
CA PRO A 23 8.74 -11.91 -7.20
C PRO A 23 8.01 -11.13 -8.31
N VAL A 24 7.38 -11.80 -9.27
CA VAL A 24 6.67 -11.13 -10.36
C VAL A 24 5.48 -10.31 -9.82
N LEU A 25 4.70 -10.90 -8.92
CA LEU A 25 3.57 -10.18 -8.32
C LEU A 25 4.00 -9.06 -7.36
N LEU A 26 5.08 -9.28 -6.61
CA LEU A 26 5.72 -8.25 -5.79
C LEU A 26 6.20 -7.07 -6.63
N GLU A 27 6.79 -7.33 -7.81
CA GLU A 27 7.23 -6.27 -8.73
C GLU A 27 6.05 -5.42 -9.20
N ILE A 28 4.94 -6.07 -9.57
CA ILE A 28 3.69 -5.39 -9.97
C ILE A 28 3.18 -4.52 -8.82
N PHE A 29 3.11 -5.08 -7.61
CA PHE A 29 2.66 -4.36 -6.43
C PHE A 29 3.57 -3.14 -6.11
N LEU A 30 4.89 -3.32 -6.14
CA LEU A 30 5.85 -2.23 -5.96
C LEU A 30 5.70 -1.14 -7.03
N GLY A 31 5.44 -1.54 -8.27
CA GLY A 31 5.12 -0.63 -9.37
C GLY A 31 3.86 0.19 -9.11
N GLU A 32 2.80 -0.45 -8.60
CA GLU A 32 1.56 0.23 -8.19
C GLU A 32 1.83 1.22 -7.04
N LEU A 33 2.54 0.81 -5.99
CA LEU A 33 2.89 1.67 -4.86
C LEU A 33 3.64 2.93 -5.31
N LYS A 34 4.63 2.77 -6.19
CA LYS A 34 5.37 3.88 -6.77
C LYS A 34 4.46 4.80 -7.57
N GLY A 35 3.60 4.23 -8.43
CA GLY A 35 2.64 5.00 -9.21
C GLY A 35 1.69 5.81 -8.34
N TYR A 36 1.20 5.23 -7.24
CA TYR A 36 0.37 5.96 -6.26
C TYR A 36 1.15 7.09 -5.59
N TYR A 37 2.39 6.84 -5.17
CA TYR A 37 3.24 7.84 -4.54
C TYR A 37 3.52 9.03 -5.47
N GLU A 38 3.96 8.78 -6.71
CA GLU A 38 4.25 9.82 -7.70
C GLU A 38 3.01 10.66 -7.99
N HIS A 39 1.85 10.01 -8.08
CA HIS A 39 0.61 10.66 -8.41
C HIS A 39 0.05 11.48 -7.21
N LEU A 40 0.30 11.05 -5.96
CA LEU A 40 0.07 11.85 -4.75
C LEU A 40 0.95 13.11 -4.74
N GLU A 41 2.22 13.01 -5.16
CA GLU A 41 3.12 14.18 -5.25
C GLU A 41 2.64 15.19 -6.29
N ILE A 42 2.19 14.73 -7.45
CA ILE A 42 1.74 15.60 -8.56
C ILE A 42 0.41 16.28 -8.25
N ASN A 43 -0.53 15.61 -7.57
CA ASN A 43 -1.92 16.08 -7.41
C ASN A 43 -2.24 16.72 -6.06
N LYS A 44 -1.22 17.19 -5.33
CA LYS A 44 -1.34 17.81 -4.01
C LYS A 44 -2.36 18.97 -3.92
N ALA A 45 -2.76 19.56 -5.06
CA ALA A 45 -3.64 20.72 -5.14
C ALA A 45 -5.08 20.46 -5.62
N SER A 46 -5.42 19.26 -6.12
CA SER A 46 -6.72 18.99 -6.78
C SER A 46 -7.36 17.69 -6.28
N ASP A 47 -8.55 17.78 -5.69
CA ASP A 47 -9.42 16.66 -5.29
C ASP A 47 -8.72 15.49 -4.56
N THR A 48 -7.79 15.86 -3.69
CA THR A 48 -6.93 14.99 -2.89
C THR A 48 -7.73 13.91 -2.12
N SER A 49 -8.93 14.24 -1.65
CA SER A 49 -9.81 13.28 -0.94
C SER A 49 -10.30 12.13 -1.83
N LYS A 50 -10.67 12.42 -3.08
CA LYS A 50 -11.18 11.40 -4.02
C LYS A 50 -10.06 10.45 -4.41
N TYR A 51 -8.89 11.00 -4.70
CA TYR A 51 -7.74 10.22 -5.10
C TYR A 51 -7.25 9.29 -3.98
N LEU A 52 -7.17 9.79 -2.76
CA LEU A 52 -6.85 8.95 -1.61
C LEU A 52 -7.87 7.83 -1.38
N ALA A 53 -9.15 8.06 -1.68
CA ALA A 53 -10.17 7.02 -1.62
C ALA A 53 -9.93 5.91 -2.66
N ASP A 54 -9.64 6.29 -3.91
CA ASP A 54 -9.34 5.36 -5.00
C ASP A 54 -8.09 4.52 -4.70
N ILE A 55 -7.00 5.16 -4.26
CA ILE A 55 -5.78 4.44 -3.82
C ILE A 55 -6.10 3.52 -2.65
N SER A 56 -6.80 4.01 -1.64
CA SER A 56 -7.16 3.21 -0.46
C SER A 56 -7.99 1.99 -0.83
N HIS A 57 -8.88 2.12 -1.79
CA HIS A 57 -9.68 1.00 -2.28
C HIS A 57 -8.80 -0.06 -2.97
N ALA A 58 -7.86 0.36 -3.83
CA ALA A 58 -6.93 -0.54 -4.51
C ALA A 58 -5.97 -1.21 -3.51
N LEU A 59 -5.34 -0.41 -2.64
CA LEU A 59 -4.39 -0.87 -1.62
C LEU A 59 -5.01 -1.85 -0.65
N LYS A 60 -6.27 -1.67 -0.26
CA LYS A 60 -6.93 -2.57 0.69
C LYS A 60 -6.86 -4.03 0.22
N SER A 61 -7.07 -4.26 -1.06
CA SER A 61 -6.99 -5.61 -1.64
C SER A 61 -5.56 -6.06 -1.88
N SER A 62 -4.72 -5.22 -2.52
CA SER A 62 -3.35 -5.61 -2.84
C SER A 62 -2.50 -5.77 -1.58
N ALA A 63 -2.50 -4.79 -0.67
CA ALA A 63 -1.78 -4.87 0.60
C ALA A 63 -2.24 -6.05 1.46
N ALA A 64 -3.53 -6.41 1.43
CA ALA A 64 -4.02 -7.59 2.13
C ALA A 64 -3.41 -8.90 1.59
N SER A 65 -3.28 -9.03 0.27
CA SER A 65 -2.69 -10.20 -0.40
C SER A 65 -1.19 -10.32 -0.18
N PHE A 66 -0.47 -9.20 -0.17
CA PHE A 66 0.99 -9.18 -0.02
C PHE A 66 1.46 -9.06 1.44
N GLY A 67 0.54 -9.06 2.42
CA GLY A 67 0.90 -8.97 3.84
C GLY A 67 1.33 -7.58 4.31
N ALA A 68 1.04 -6.51 3.56
CA ALA A 68 1.34 -5.14 3.97
C ALA A 68 0.25 -4.63 4.93
N ASP A 69 0.15 -5.26 6.10
CA ASP A 69 -0.99 -5.10 7.03
C ASP A 69 -1.12 -3.65 7.55
N SER A 70 0.00 -2.95 7.70
CA SER A 70 0.00 -1.53 8.12
C SER A 70 -0.61 -0.63 7.05
N LEU A 71 -0.21 -0.82 5.79
CA LEU A 71 -0.75 -0.09 4.64
C LEU A 71 -2.23 -0.42 4.42
N CYS A 72 -2.60 -1.70 4.54
CA CYS A 72 -3.98 -2.16 4.44
C CYS A 72 -4.88 -1.52 5.52
N SER A 73 -4.42 -1.52 6.77
CA SER A 73 -5.17 -0.94 7.90
C SER A 73 -5.39 0.56 7.73
N PHE A 74 -4.37 1.28 7.25
CA PHE A 74 -4.47 2.69 6.95
C PHE A 74 -5.46 2.97 5.81
N ALA A 75 -5.36 2.22 4.71
CA ALA A 75 -6.28 2.30 3.59
C ALA A 75 -7.74 2.02 4.00
N ILE A 76 -7.97 1.05 4.90
CA ILE A 76 -9.31 0.80 5.48
C ILE A 76 -9.82 2.01 6.26
N SER A 77 -8.98 2.56 7.13
CA SER A 77 -9.33 3.71 7.96
C SER A 77 -9.68 4.93 7.12
N LEU A 78 -8.91 5.16 6.06
CA LEU A 78 -9.08 6.30 5.19
C LEU A 78 -10.31 6.18 4.29
N ASP A 79 -10.55 5.00 3.71
CA ASP A 79 -11.80 4.68 3.00
C ASP A 79 -13.04 4.87 3.90
N ALA A 80 -12.95 4.47 5.17
CA ALA A 80 -14.02 4.71 6.15
C ALA A 80 -14.22 6.20 6.45
N LYS A 81 -13.13 7.00 6.51
CA LYS A 81 -13.17 8.45 6.72
C LYS A 81 -13.89 9.15 5.57
N VAL A 82 -13.54 8.80 4.33
CA VAL A 82 -14.18 9.34 3.13
C VAL A 82 -15.67 8.96 3.07
N LYS A 83 -16.03 7.71 3.38
CA LYS A 83 -17.43 7.26 3.44
C LYS A 83 -18.27 8.00 4.50
N GLN A 84 -17.64 8.41 5.59
CA GLN A 84 -18.27 9.20 6.64
C GLN A 84 -18.33 10.70 6.31
N ALA A 85 -17.88 11.12 5.11
CA ALA A 85 -17.73 12.52 4.72
C ALA A 85 -16.87 13.33 5.70
N LEU A 86 -15.94 12.66 6.40
CA LEU A 86 -14.97 13.33 7.25
C LEU A 86 -13.90 14.00 6.38
N PRO A 87 -13.41 15.18 6.79
CA PRO A 87 -12.39 15.88 6.03
C PRO A 87 -11.09 15.07 6.03
N VAL A 88 -10.56 14.84 4.84
CA VAL A 88 -9.22 14.33 4.64
C VAL A 88 -8.26 15.51 4.72
N THR A 89 -7.25 15.38 5.57
CA THR A 89 -6.30 16.45 5.89
C THR A 89 -4.96 16.19 5.22
N ASP A 90 -4.11 17.23 5.17
CA ASP A 90 -2.72 17.07 4.73
C ASP A 90 -1.94 16.04 5.56
N ILE A 91 -2.32 15.83 6.82
CA ILE A 91 -1.71 14.79 7.69
C ILE A 91 -2.02 13.40 7.13
N ASP A 92 -3.27 13.13 6.76
CA ASP A 92 -3.64 11.83 6.16
C ASP A 92 -2.88 11.59 4.83
N PHE A 93 -2.58 12.67 4.10
CA PHE A 93 -1.73 12.63 2.92
C PHE A 93 -0.30 12.23 3.24
N GLN A 94 0.32 12.91 4.19
CA GLN A 94 1.69 12.63 4.61
C GLN A 94 1.82 11.21 5.15
N ASP A 95 0.87 10.77 5.99
CA ASP A 95 0.81 9.42 6.53
C ASP A 95 0.73 8.37 5.41
N MET A 96 -0.10 8.59 4.39
CA MET A 96 -0.17 7.70 3.22
C MET A 96 1.17 7.64 2.48
N GLN A 97 1.80 8.80 2.25
CA GLN A 97 3.08 8.87 1.55
C GLN A 97 4.20 8.15 2.31
N GLU A 98 4.29 8.35 3.62
CA GLU A 98 5.27 7.66 4.47
C GLU A 98 5.03 6.15 4.49
N LEU A 99 3.78 5.72 4.60
CA LEU A 99 3.44 4.29 4.56
C LEU A 99 3.74 3.64 3.21
N LEU A 100 3.43 4.32 2.10
CA LEU A 100 3.77 3.84 0.76
C LEU A 100 5.28 3.68 0.61
N LEU A 101 6.06 4.69 1.00
CA LEU A 101 7.52 4.67 0.88
C LEU A 101 8.17 3.63 1.79
N SER A 102 7.69 3.52 3.05
CA SER A 102 8.15 2.51 4.00
C SER A 102 7.86 1.10 3.50
N THR A 103 6.63 0.86 3.03
CA THR A 103 6.23 -0.44 2.48
C THR A 103 7.05 -0.78 1.24
N TYR A 104 7.20 0.17 0.31
CA TYR A 104 8.01 -0.01 -0.89
C TYR A 104 9.46 -0.39 -0.54
N THR A 105 10.08 0.33 0.41
CA THR A 105 11.48 0.11 0.79
C THR A 105 11.68 -1.26 1.44
N GLU A 106 10.82 -1.66 2.37
CA GLU A 106 10.89 -2.97 3.02
C GLU A 106 10.71 -4.12 2.02
N TYR A 107 9.75 -3.98 1.10
CA TYR A 107 9.45 -5.01 0.10
C TYR A 107 10.52 -5.09 -0.99
N GLN A 108 11.12 -3.96 -1.37
CA GLN A 108 12.25 -3.93 -2.30
C GLN A 108 13.50 -4.59 -1.68
N GLN A 109 13.73 -4.41 -0.37
CA GLN A 109 14.78 -5.13 0.34
C GLN A 109 14.49 -6.64 0.37
N LEU A 110 13.25 -7.03 0.70
CA LEU A 110 12.84 -8.43 0.68
C LEU A 110 13.09 -9.09 -0.69
N MET A 111 12.79 -8.40 -1.80
CA MET A 111 13.09 -8.88 -3.15
C MET A 111 14.58 -9.04 -3.45
N THR A 112 15.43 -8.23 -2.81
CA THR A 112 16.89 -8.31 -2.98
C THR A 112 17.47 -9.47 -2.17
N ASP A 113 16.80 -9.86 -1.08
CA ASP A 113 17.16 -11.00 -0.22
C ASP A 113 16.53 -12.35 -0.65
N LEU A 114 15.62 -12.34 -1.64
CA LEU A 114 14.96 -13.51 -2.26
C LEU A 114 15.81 -14.12 -3.40
#